data_AF-A0A833HPL3-F1
#
_entry.id   AF-A0A833HPL3-F1
#
_cell.length_a   1.000
_cell.length_b   1.000
_cell.length_c   1.000
_cell.angle_alpha   90.00
_cell.angle_beta   90.00
_cell.angle_gamma   90.00
#
_symmetry.space_group_name_H-M   'P 1'
#
loop_
_entity.id
_entity.type
_entity.pdbx_description
1 polymer ?
#
loop_
_entity_poly.entity_id
_entity_poly.type
_entity_poly.pdbx_seq_one_letter_code
_entity_poly.pdbx_strand_id
1 'polypeptide(L)'
;MSNELFQINYILKTLQKNNSTPQEEIKLVQQMIEYAESYKKALIKLSSPDNQQPHTNIQSDLKLKKISEEVFLYKPVTVKNYYDGDYLERFSSMRTSDLKTSGALEIHNQFWEAHEVTSGNIFASLPLELVKNLQAPKLRRLNWVEVQVDIYEIDSETQAKLPHHVIHDKVEKIFSDYLLVREVYGNIPMILHYKV
;
A
#
# COMPACT_ATOMS: atom_id res chain seq x y z
N MET A 1 -3.31 4.08 6.11
CA MET A 1 -4.13 3.96 7.34
C MET A 1 -4.36 5.35 7.91
N SER A 2 -5.59 5.76 8.18
CA SER A 2 -5.83 7.00 8.94
C SER A 2 -5.14 6.85 10.31
N ASN A 3 -4.36 7.85 10.71
CA ASN A 3 -3.59 7.84 11.97
C ASN A 3 -4.51 7.48 13.16
N GLU A 4 -5.77 7.92 13.09
CA GLU A 4 -6.84 7.65 14.03
C GLU A 4 -7.15 6.15 14.18
N LEU A 5 -7.20 5.37 13.09
CA LEU A 5 -7.48 3.93 13.16
C LEU A 5 -6.33 3.15 13.82
N PHE A 6 -5.09 3.60 13.59
CA PHE A 6 -3.92 3.04 14.26
C PHE A 6 -3.96 3.31 15.77
N GLN A 7 -4.32 4.53 16.18
CA GLN A 7 -4.45 4.89 17.60
C GLN A 7 -5.58 4.10 18.29
N ILE A 8 -6.72 3.91 17.62
CA ILE A 8 -7.83 3.08 18.16
C ILE A 8 -7.36 1.64 18.41
N ASN A 9 -6.66 1.03 17.45
CA ASN A 9 -6.14 -0.33 17.57
C ASN A 9 -5.07 -0.45 18.66
N TYR A 10 -4.22 0.57 18.82
CA TYR A 10 -3.23 0.62 19.91
C TYR A 10 -3.89 0.65 21.29
N ILE A 11 -4.92 1.49 21.46
CA ILE A 11 -5.66 1.58 22.72
C ILE A 11 -6.39 0.27 23.02
N LEU A 12 -7.04 -0.36 22.04
CA LEU A 12 -7.68 -1.68 22.17
C LEU A 12 -6.71 -2.74 22.69
N LYS A 13 -5.52 -2.84 22.07
CA LYS A 13 -4.46 -3.76 22.51
C LYS A 13 -3.94 -3.46 23.92
N THR A 14 -4.03 -2.19 24.35
CA THR A 14 -3.59 -1.76 25.69
C THR A 14 -4.64 -2.12 26.74
N LEU A 15 -5.92 -1.94 26.45
CA LEU A 15 -7.03 -2.35 27.32
C LEU A 15 -7.08 -3.88 27.50
N GLN A 16 -6.83 -4.64 26.44
CA GLN A 16 -6.81 -6.11 26.50
C GLN A 16 -5.68 -6.71 27.37
N LYS A 17 -4.67 -5.91 27.73
CA LYS A 17 -3.54 -6.38 28.54
C LYS A 17 -3.83 -6.43 30.05
N ASN A 18 -5.03 -6.04 30.52
CA ASN A 18 -5.54 -6.17 31.90
C ASN A 18 -4.58 -5.72 33.02
N ASN A 19 -3.68 -4.77 32.74
CA ASN A 19 -2.66 -4.28 33.68
C ASN A 19 -2.86 -2.82 34.07
N SER A 20 -4.04 -2.24 33.79
CA SER A 20 -4.33 -0.82 33.99
C SER A 20 -5.31 -0.63 35.13
N THR A 21 -5.24 0.50 35.83
CA THR A 21 -6.23 0.84 36.85
C THR A 21 -7.57 1.23 36.19
N PRO A 22 -8.72 1.07 36.86
CA PRO A 22 -10.02 1.47 36.30
C PRO A 22 -10.08 2.93 35.82
N GLN A 23 -9.34 3.84 36.47
CA GLN A 23 -9.25 5.24 36.06
C GLN A 23 -8.44 5.43 34.76
N GLU A 24 -7.39 4.65 34.54
CA GLU A 24 -6.62 4.66 33.30
C GLU A 24 -7.40 4.03 32.15
N GLU A 25 -8.17 2.98 32.41
CA GLU A 25 -9.06 2.37 31.41
C GLU A 25 -10.13 3.36 30.95
N ILE A 26 -10.78 4.08 31.88
CA ILE A 26 -11.75 5.13 31.54
C ILE A 26 -11.10 6.21 30.65
N LYS A 27 -9.88 6.64 30.99
CA LYS A 27 -9.15 7.63 30.19
C LYS A 27 -8.82 7.12 28.78
N LEU A 28 -8.39 5.86 28.66
CA LEU A 28 -8.09 5.21 27.39
C LEU A 28 -9.34 5.05 26.53
N VAL A 29 -10.47 4.67 27.13
CA VAL A 29 -11.77 4.58 26.43
C VAL A 29 -12.21 5.97 25.95
N GLN A 30 -12.05 7.02 26.76
CA GLN A 30 -12.36 8.40 26.36
C GLN A 30 -11.53 8.84 25.15
N GLN A 31 -10.22 8.56 25.16
CA GLN A 31 -9.33 8.84 24.02
C GLN A 31 -9.74 8.04 22.77
N MET A 32 -10.17 6.79 22.94
CA MET A 32 -10.67 5.98 21.83
C MET A 32 -11.94 6.58 21.21
N ILE A 33 -12.86 7.11 22.03
CA ILE A 33 -14.07 7.80 21.55
C ILE A 33 -13.67 9.03 20.74
N GLU A 34 -12.72 9.83 21.21
CA GLU A 34 -12.24 11.02 20.49
C GLU A 34 -11.63 10.66 19.13
N TYR A 35 -10.79 9.62 19.07
CA TYR A 35 -10.23 9.15 17.80
C TYR A 35 -11.30 8.55 16.88
N ALA A 36 -12.27 7.82 17.42
CA ALA A 36 -13.38 7.26 16.65
C ALA A 36 -14.29 8.35 16.08
N GLU A 37 -14.57 9.42 16.85
CA GLU A 37 -15.32 10.58 16.38
C GLU A 37 -14.56 11.36 15.30
N SER A 38 -13.25 11.55 15.47
CA SER A 38 -12.39 12.17 14.46
C SER A 38 -12.40 11.36 13.16
N TYR A 39 -12.22 10.04 13.28
CA TYR A 39 -12.26 9.13 12.14
C TYR A 39 -13.64 9.14 11.45
N LYS A 40 -14.73 9.12 12.21
CA LYS A 40 -16.09 9.28 11.68
C LYS A 40 -16.26 10.61 10.94
N LYS A 41 -15.76 11.72 11.47
CA LYS A 41 -15.79 13.04 10.79
C LYS A 41 -14.98 13.02 9.49
N ALA A 42 -13.83 12.35 9.47
CA ALA A 42 -13.04 12.16 8.26
C ALA A 42 -13.82 11.35 7.20
N LEU A 43 -14.49 10.27 7.61
CA LEU A 43 -15.34 9.47 6.72
C LEU A 43 -16.55 10.26 6.20
N ILE A 44 -17.16 11.13 7.02
CA ILE A 44 -18.26 12.02 6.61
C ILE A 44 -17.78 13.07 5.60
N LYS A 45 -16.59 13.65 5.79
CA LYS A 45 -15.97 14.55 4.81
C LYS A 45 -15.65 13.84 3.49
N LEU A 46 -15.28 12.56 3.55
CA LEU A 46 -15.04 11.71 2.38
C LEU A 46 -16.33 11.25 1.68
N SER A 47 -17.51 11.40 2.30
CA SER A 47 -18.82 11.02 1.77
C SER A 47 -19.76 12.21 1.49
N SER A 48 -19.30 13.44 1.74
CA SER A 48 -20.02 14.66 1.33
C SER A 48 -19.72 14.99 -0.14
N PRO A 49 -20.74 15.31 -0.98
CA PRO A 49 -20.59 15.41 -2.45
C PRO A 49 -19.88 16.68 -2.97
N ASP A 50 -19.24 17.48 -2.11
CA ASP A 50 -18.54 18.70 -2.52
C ASP A 50 -17.04 18.58 -2.21
N ASN A 51 -16.31 17.94 -3.11
CA ASN A 51 -14.94 18.30 -3.45
C ASN A 51 -14.60 17.65 -4.80
N GLN A 52 -14.84 18.42 -5.85
CA GLN A 52 -14.45 18.09 -7.21
C GLN A 52 -12.91 18.06 -7.31
N GLN A 53 -12.35 16.88 -7.53
CA GLN A 53 -11.05 16.67 -8.17
C GLN A 53 -11.20 15.53 -9.18
N PRO A 54 -10.41 15.56 -10.28
CA PRO A 54 -10.89 15.17 -11.59
C PRO A 54 -11.20 13.67 -11.62
N HIS A 55 -12.47 13.34 -11.82
CA HIS A 55 -12.84 12.08 -12.41
C HIS A 55 -12.20 12.02 -13.79
N THR A 56 -11.06 11.36 -13.92
CA THR A 56 -10.65 10.81 -15.21
C THR A 56 -11.72 9.81 -15.61
N ASN A 57 -12.64 10.30 -16.42
CA ASN A 57 -13.75 9.56 -16.99
C ASN A 57 -13.19 8.60 -18.04
N ILE A 58 -12.57 7.51 -17.57
CA ILE A 58 -12.21 6.39 -18.43
C ILE A 58 -13.44 5.49 -18.45
N GLN A 59 -14.20 5.63 -19.52
CA GLN A 59 -15.39 4.88 -19.91
C GLN A 59 -15.15 3.36 -19.81
N SER A 60 -15.25 2.83 -18.60
CA SER A 60 -15.07 1.42 -18.26
C SER A 60 -15.75 1.18 -16.91
N ASP A 61 -16.42 0.05 -16.71
CA ASP A 61 -17.11 -0.28 -15.45
C ASP A 61 -16.16 -0.44 -14.23
N LEU A 62 -14.89 -0.06 -14.37
CA LEU A 62 -13.88 -0.08 -13.32
C LEU A 62 -13.84 1.30 -12.69
N LYS A 63 -14.54 1.47 -11.57
CA LYS A 63 -14.53 2.69 -10.79
C LYS A 63 -13.35 2.65 -9.82
N LEU A 64 -12.45 3.61 -9.97
CA LEU A 64 -11.25 3.76 -9.16
C LEU A 64 -11.31 5.04 -8.35
N LYS A 65 -10.83 4.99 -7.11
CA LYS A 65 -10.68 6.16 -6.25
C LYS A 65 -9.22 6.30 -5.86
N LYS A 66 -8.55 7.40 -6.26
CA LYS A 66 -7.20 7.70 -5.76
C LYS A 66 -7.28 7.99 -4.26
N ILE A 67 -6.55 7.22 -3.46
CA ILE A 67 -6.50 7.36 -2.00
C ILE A 67 -5.32 8.24 -1.59
N SER A 68 -4.16 7.98 -2.18
CA SER A 68 -2.91 8.65 -1.81
C SER A 68 -1.92 8.66 -2.97
N GLU A 69 -0.86 9.42 -2.77
CA GLU A 69 0.36 9.40 -3.57
C GLU A 69 1.53 9.25 -2.60
N GLU A 70 2.39 8.26 -2.82
CA GLU A 70 3.47 7.89 -1.92
C GLU A 70 4.78 7.71 -2.68
N VAL A 71 5.91 7.93 -2.01
CA VAL A 71 7.23 7.71 -2.60
C VAL A 71 7.71 6.31 -2.26
N PHE A 72 8.05 5.54 -3.29
CA PHE A 72 8.64 4.21 -3.15
C PHE A 72 10.09 4.21 -3.62
N LEU A 73 10.90 3.36 -3.00
CA LEU A 73 12.14 2.87 -3.60
C LEU A 73 11.79 1.67 -4.48
N TYR A 74 12.17 1.71 -5.74
CA TYR A 74 11.93 0.69 -6.75
C TYR A 74 13.26 0.21 -7.33
N LYS A 75 13.39 -1.10 -7.59
CA LYS A 75 14.54 -1.64 -8.32
C LYS A 75 14.17 -1.87 -9.79
N PRO A 76 14.74 -1.11 -10.74
CA PRO A 76 14.41 -1.23 -12.15
C PRO A 76 14.77 -2.59 -12.75
N VAL A 77 13.88 -3.10 -13.60
CA VAL A 77 14.20 -4.16 -14.54
C VAL A 77 15.08 -3.59 -15.65
N THR A 78 16.18 -4.26 -15.98
CA THR A 78 17.18 -3.77 -16.94
C THR A 78 17.11 -4.46 -18.31
N VAL A 79 16.16 -5.38 -18.49
CA VAL A 79 15.97 -6.15 -19.72
C VAL A 79 14.57 -5.96 -20.30
N LYS A 80 14.46 -6.04 -21.63
CA LYS A 80 13.19 -5.86 -22.32
C LYS A 80 12.24 -7.06 -22.17
N ASN A 81 12.78 -8.28 -22.17
CA ASN A 81 12.02 -9.50 -21.96
C ASN A 81 12.53 -10.20 -20.69
N TYR A 82 11.92 -9.89 -19.55
CA TYR A 82 12.33 -10.43 -18.26
C TYR A 82 11.87 -11.87 -18.04
N TYR A 83 11.01 -12.42 -18.89
CA TYR A 83 10.63 -13.85 -18.87
C TYR A 83 11.59 -14.76 -19.62
N ASP A 84 12.59 -14.18 -20.30
CA ASP A 84 13.58 -14.95 -21.05
C ASP A 84 14.79 -15.31 -20.17
N GLY A 85 15.24 -16.56 -20.28
CA GLY A 85 16.38 -17.09 -19.53
C GLY A 85 16.19 -17.09 -18.00
N ASP A 86 17.28 -16.79 -17.29
CA ASP A 86 17.39 -16.84 -15.82
C ASP A 86 17.21 -15.47 -15.14
N TYR A 87 16.68 -14.48 -15.88
CA TYR A 87 16.70 -13.10 -15.42
C TYR A 87 15.95 -12.89 -14.10
N LEU A 88 14.72 -13.43 -13.95
CA LEU A 88 13.94 -13.26 -12.72
C LEU A 88 14.60 -13.91 -11.51
N GLU A 89 15.28 -15.05 -11.69
CA GLU A 89 16.00 -15.73 -10.62
C GLU A 89 17.21 -14.89 -10.17
N ARG A 90 17.98 -14.37 -11.13
CA ARG A 90 19.09 -13.46 -10.86
C ARG A 90 18.63 -12.15 -10.23
N PHE A 91 17.52 -11.59 -10.72
CA PHE A 91 16.93 -10.37 -10.19
C PHE A 91 16.45 -10.57 -8.74
N SER A 92 15.78 -11.70 -8.45
CA SER A 92 15.36 -12.07 -7.09
C SER A 92 16.56 -12.24 -6.15
N SER A 93 17.63 -12.86 -6.64
CA SER A 93 18.88 -13.03 -5.89
C SER A 93 19.55 -11.69 -5.58
N MET A 94 19.62 -10.80 -6.58
CA MET A 94 20.17 -9.45 -6.45
C MET A 94 19.34 -8.60 -5.48
N ARG A 95 18.01 -8.56 -5.65
CA ARG A 95 17.09 -7.86 -4.74
C ARG A 95 17.28 -8.32 -3.31
N THR A 96 17.33 -9.63 -3.08
CA THR A 96 17.54 -10.21 -1.74
C THR A 96 18.88 -9.78 -1.16
N SER A 97 19.95 -9.80 -1.97
CA SER A 97 21.27 -9.33 -1.54
C SER A 97 21.25 -7.84 -1.18
N ASP A 98 20.66 -6.99 -2.02
CA ASP A 98 20.56 -5.55 -1.80
C ASP A 98 19.83 -5.22 -0.49
N LEU A 99 18.70 -5.88 -0.24
CA LEU A 99 17.90 -5.72 0.96
C LEU A 99 18.65 -6.19 2.22
N LYS A 100 19.40 -7.30 2.15
CA LYS A 100 20.24 -7.77 3.26
C LYS A 100 21.38 -6.79 3.57
N THR A 101 22.12 -6.38 2.55
CA THR A 101 23.27 -5.47 2.71
C THR A 101 22.85 -4.09 3.21
N SER A 102 21.66 -3.62 2.81
CA SER A 102 21.09 -2.37 3.31
C SER A 102 20.48 -2.48 4.70
N GLY A 103 20.11 -3.68 5.17
CA GLY A 103 19.40 -3.91 6.43
C GLY A 103 17.91 -3.54 6.33
N ALA A 104 17.30 -3.77 5.16
CA ALA A 104 15.91 -3.46 4.84
C ALA A 104 15.06 -4.70 4.54
N LEU A 105 15.63 -5.91 4.57
CA LEU A 105 14.94 -7.16 4.20
C LEU A 105 13.71 -7.41 5.07
N GLU A 106 13.83 -7.26 6.38
CA GLU A 106 12.74 -7.51 7.33
C GLU A 106 11.59 -6.51 7.12
N ILE A 107 11.92 -5.24 6.88
CA ILE A 107 10.93 -4.19 6.60
C ILE A 107 10.19 -4.50 5.30
N HIS A 108 10.94 -4.92 4.28
CA HIS A 108 10.38 -5.33 3.00
C HIS A 108 9.42 -6.52 3.14
N ASN A 109 9.84 -7.57 3.85
CA ASN A 109 9.02 -8.76 4.03
C ASN A 109 7.75 -8.43 4.83
N GLN A 110 7.86 -7.68 5.92
CA GLN A 110 6.69 -7.25 6.69
C GLN A 110 5.69 -6.45 5.85
N PHE A 111 6.18 -5.55 4.98
CA PHE A 111 5.33 -4.78 4.10
C PHE A 111 4.59 -5.68 3.10
N TRP A 112 5.30 -6.57 2.41
CA TRP A 112 4.69 -7.44 1.38
C TRP A 112 3.91 -8.62 1.96
N GLU A 113 4.18 -9.06 3.19
CA GLU A 113 3.33 -10.01 3.91
C GLU A 113 1.97 -9.40 4.29
N ALA A 114 1.91 -8.07 4.48
CA ALA A 114 0.66 -7.36 4.72
C ALA A 114 -0.13 -7.05 3.43
N HIS A 115 0.49 -7.20 2.26
CA HIS A 115 -0.07 -6.87 0.95
C HIS A 115 0.11 -8.04 -0.03
N GLU A 116 -0.94 -8.83 -0.21
CA GLU A 116 -0.94 -9.94 -1.16
C GLU A 116 -0.92 -9.39 -2.59
N VAL A 117 0.17 -9.63 -3.33
CA VAL A 117 0.29 -9.23 -4.74
C VAL A 117 -0.43 -10.26 -5.60
N THR A 118 -1.47 -9.83 -6.30
CA THR A 118 -2.26 -10.70 -7.19
C THR A 118 -1.80 -10.63 -8.64
N SER A 119 -1.26 -9.47 -9.06
CA SER A 119 -0.70 -9.26 -10.39
C SER A 119 0.15 -7.99 -10.42
N GLY A 120 1.00 -7.87 -11.44
CA GLY A 120 1.73 -6.66 -11.77
C GLY A 120 3.07 -6.97 -12.42
N ASN A 121 3.77 -5.91 -12.81
CA ASN A 121 5.05 -5.98 -13.49
C ASN A 121 6.18 -5.27 -12.73
N ILE A 122 5.97 -5.04 -11.43
CA ILE A 122 6.97 -4.53 -10.49
C ILE A 122 7.43 -5.66 -9.59
N PHE A 123 8.73 -5.94 -9.59
CA PHE A 123 9.28 -7.13 -8.91
C PHE A 123 9.99 -6.83 -7.59
N ALA A 124 10.20 -5.55 -7.30
CA ALA A 124 10.96 -5.09 -6.15
C ALA A 124 10.68 -3.61 -5.87
N SER A 125 9.93 -3.36 -4.80
CA SER A 125 9.72 -2.01 -4.32
C SER A 125 9.44 -1.97 -2.81
N LEU A 126 9.54 -0.79 -2.21
CA LEU A 126 9.32 -0.57 -0.78
C LEU A 126 8.95 0.90 -0.54
N PRO A 127 7.94 1.24 0.28
CA PRO A 127 7.65 2.63 0.63
C PRO A 127 8.86 3.27 1.30
N LEU A 128 9.26 4.45 0.83
CA LEU A 128 10.40 5.17 1.37
C LEU A 128 10.20 5.52 2.86
N GLU A 129 8.96 5.78 3.27
CA GLU A 129 8.61 6.12 4.66
C GLU A 129 8.93 4.99 5.66
N LEU A 130 8.88 3.73 5.23
CA LEU A 130 9.21 2.58 6.08
C LEU A 130 10.72 2.38 6.22
N VAL A 131 11.51 2.99 5.34
CA VAL A 131 12.96 2.83 5.27
C VAL A 131 13.62 3.97 6.04
N LYS A 132 14.33 3.66 7.14
CA LYS A 132 14.98 4.72 7.93
C LYS A 132 16.13 5.38 7.15
N ASN A 133 16.55 6.55 7.65
CA ASN A 133 17.60 7.39 7.05
C ASN A 133 18.93 6.67 6.76
N LEU A 134 19.21 5.51 7.37
CA LEU A 134 20.42 4.73 7.13
C LEU A 134 20.28 3.71 5.99
N GLN A 135 19.09 3.16 5.76
CA GLN A 135 18.86 2.13 4.74
C GLN A 135 18.64 2.74 3.35
N ALA A 136 17.86 3.82 3.26
CA ALA A 136 17.49 4.43 1.97
C ALA A 136 18.74 4.87 1.16
N PRO A 137 19.75 5.56 1.73
CA PRO A 137 20.96 5.90 0.97
C PRO A 137 21.76 4.68 0.50
N LYS A 138 21.74 3.57 1.24
CA LYS A 138 22.41 2.32 0.82
C LYS A 138 21.69 1.70 -0.36
N LEU A 139 20.37 1.63 -0.32
CA LEU A 139 19.55 1.12 -1.42
C LEU A 139 19.73 1.98 -2.69
N ARG A 140 19.78 3.32 -2.56
CA ARG A 140 20.06 4.21 -3.70
C ARG A 140 21.42 3.93 -4.35
N ARG A 141 22.47 3.68 -3.55
CA ARG A 141 23.80 3.27 -4.05
C ARG A 141 23.78 1.91 -4.76
N LEU A 142 22.78 1.08 -4.48
CA LEU A 142 22.54 -0.21 -5.12
C LEU A 142 21.53 -0.08 -6.29
N ASN A 143 21.36 1.13 -6.84
CA ASN A 143 20.49 1.43 -7.97
C ASN A 143 18.99 1.20 -7.70
N TRP A 144 18.55 1.35 -6.45
CA TRP A 144 17.13 1.56 -6.17
C TRP A 144 16.80 3.04 -6.41
N VAL A 145 15.75 3.29 -7.19
CA VAL A 145 15.33 4.63 -7.59
C VAL A 145 14.08 5.04 -6.82
N GLU A 146 13.95 6.33 -6.53
CA GLU A 146 12.72 6.87 -5.98
C GLU A 146 11.70 7.08 -7.09
N VAL A 147 10.47 6.64 -6.85
CA VAL A 147 9.37 6.78 -7.79
C VAL A 147 8.10 7.17 -7.04
N GLN A 148 7.32 8.04 -7.66
CA GLN A 148 5.99 8.40 -7.16
C GLN A 148 5.00 7.30 -7.52
N VAL A 149 4.24 6.84 -6.53
CA VAL A 149 3.26 5.77 -6.66
C VAL A 149 1.89 6.30 -6.32
N ASP A 150 0.99 6.28 -7.30
CA ASP A 150 -0.42 6.58 -7.07
C ASP A 150 -1.13 5.33 -6.55
N ILE A 151 -1.82 5.45 -5.43
CA ILE A 151 -2.56 4.34 -4.82
C ILE A 151 -4.04 4.56 -5.08
N TYR A 152 -4.67 3.60 -5.75
CA TYR A 152 -6.10 3.60 -6.05
C TYR A 152 -6.81 2.47 -5.30
N GLU A 153 -7.95 2.76 -4.72
CA GLU A 153 -8.91 1.75 -4.27
C GLU A 153 -9.78 1.33 -5.45
N ILE A 154 -10.03 0.03 -5.59
CA ILE A 154 -11.10 -0.46 -6.45
C ILE A 154 -12.39 -0.44 -5.64
N ASP A 155 -13.41 0.25 -6.12
CA ASP A 155 -14.65 0.38 -5.34
C ASP A 155 -15.37 -0.97 -5.12
N SER A 156 -16.15 -1.05 -4.05
CA SER A 156 -16.85 -2.28 -3.66
C SER A 156 -17.92 -2.70 -4.69
N GLU A 157 -18.52 -1.74 -5.40
CA GLU A 157 -19.49 -2.02 -6.45
C GLU A 157 -18.85 -2.76 -7.64
N THR A 158 -17.66 -2.34 -8.06
CA THR A 158 -16.89 -2.97 -9.13
C THR A 158 -16.49 -4.37 -8.71
N GLN A 159 -15.99 -4.54 -7.48
CA GLN A 159 -15.61 -5.86 -6.96
C GLN A 159 -16.78 -6.85 -6.94
N ALA A 160 -17.99 -6.37 -6.62
CA ALA A 160 -19.18 -7.22 -6.59
C ALA A 160 -19.71 -7.56 -8.00
N LYS A 161 -19.53 -6.66 -8.97
CA LYS A 161 -20.08 -6.81 -10.33
C LYS A 161 -19.14 -7.53 -11.29
N LEU A 162 -17.83 -7.37 -11.12
CA LEU A 162 -16.84 -7.87 -12.07
C LEU A 162 -16.03 -9.02 -11.45
N PRO A 163 -15.86 -10.13 -12.18
CA PRO A 163 -14.95 -11.19 -11.75
C PRO A 163 -13.48 -10.72 -11.81
N HIS A 164 -12.62 -11.29 -10.97
CA HIS A 164 -11.23 -10.86 -10.81
C HIS A 164 -10.42 -10.80 -12.12
N HIS A 165 -10.61 -11.74 -13.04
CA HIS A 165 -9.89 -11.74 -14.32
C HIS A 165 -10.25 -10.52 -15.20
N VAL A 166 -11.51 -10.05 -15.16
CA VAL A 166 -11.91 -8.85 -15.90
C VAL A 166 -11.30 -7.61 -15.29
N ILE A 167 -11.18 -7.55 -13.97
CA ILE A 167 -10.51 -6.45 -13.27
C ILE A 167 -9.04 -6.42 -13.69
N HIS A 168 -8.36 -7.57 -13.66
CA HIS A 168 -6.98 -7.71 -14.12
C HIS A 168 -6.77 -7.17 -15.54
N ASP A 169 -7.56 -7.66 -16.50
CA ASP A 169 -7.45 -7.27 -17.91
C ASP A 169 -7.72 -5.78 -18.14
N LYS A 170 -8.60 -5.17 -17.33
CA LYS A 170 -8.87 -3.73 -17.37
C LYS A 170 -7.70 -2.94 -16.79
N VAL A 171 -7.14 -3.36 -15.66
CA VAL A 171 -5.99 -2.70 -15.02
C VAL A 171 -4.76 -2.73 -15.92
N GLU A 172 -4.43 -3.88 -16.51
CA GLU A 172 -3.28 -4.04 -17.41
C GLU A 172 -3.35 -3.15 -18.67
N LYS A 173 -4.57 -2.81 -19.12
CA LYS A 173 -4.79 -1.89 -20.25
C LYS A 173 -4.68 -0.42 -19.88
N ILE A 174 -4.90 -0.08 -18.61
CA ILE A 174 -4.96 1.30 -18.14
C ILE A 174 -3.58 1.74 -17.59
N PHE A 175 -2.89 0.84 -16.88
CA PHE A 175 -1.66 1.16 -16.17
C PHE A 175 -0.48 0.39 -16.78
N SER A 176 0.58 1.11 -17.16
CA SER A 176 1.78 0.49 -17.72
C SER A 176 2.60 -0.22 -16.66
N ASP A 177 2.83 0.43 -15.51
CA ASP A 177 3.72 -0.04 -14.45
C ASP A 177 2.91 -0.08 -13.15
N TYR A 178 2.50 -1.28 -12.74
CA TYR A 178 1.55 -1.42 -11.64
C TYR A 178 1.75 -2.67 -10.80
N LEU A 179 1.14 -2.64 -9.62
CA LEU A 179 0.80 -3.81 -8.83
C LEU A 179 -0.67 -3.77 -8.46
N LEU A 180 -1.37 -4.88 -8.70
CA LEU A 180 -2.68 -5.16 -8.12
C LEU A 180 -2.46 -5.93 -6.83
N VAL A 181 -2.72 -5.27 -5.71
CA VAL A 181 -2.49 -5.80 -4.37
C VAL A 181 -3.77 -5.89 -3.58
N ARG A 182 -3.79 -6.76 -2.58
CA ARG A 182 -4.86 -6.83 -1.60
C ARG A 182 -4.26 -6.65 -0.22
N GLU A 183 -4.73 -5.64 0.51
CA GLU A 183 -4.39 -5.52 1.91
C GLU A 183 -5.05 -6.68 2.69
N VAL A 184 -4.24 -7.48 3.38
CA VAL A 184 -4.70 -8.74 4.00
C VAL A 184 -5.70 -8.50 5.13
N TYR A 185 -5.52 -7.44 5.92
CA TYR A 185 -6.34 -7.20 7.11
C TYR A 185 -7.69 -6.54 6.80
N GLY A 186 -7.72 -5.55 5.92
CA GLY A 186 -8.95 -4.89 5.49
C GLY A 186 -9.64 -5.56 4.31
N ASN A 187 -8.98 -6.54 3.66
CA ASN A 187 -9.46 -7.21 2.46
C ASN A 187 -9.69 -6.24 1.29
N ILE A 188 -8.92 -5.15 1.24
CA ILE A 188 -9.12 -4.03 0.31
C ILE A 188 -8.21 -4.23 -0.91
N PRO A 189 -8.78 -4.40 -2.12
CA PRO A 189 -7.99 -4.44 -3.34
C PRO A 189 -7.61 -3.03 -3.78
N MET A 190 -6.32 -2.86 -4.04
CA MET A 190 -5.70 -1.60 -4.40
C MET A 190 -4.82 -1.77 -5.64
N ILE A 191 -4.68 -0.69 -6.38
CA ILE A 191 -3.74 -0.58 -7.50
C ILE A 191 -2.66 0.40 -7.09
N LEU A 192 -1.42 -0.04 -7.12
CA LEU A 192 -0.24 0.80 -6.98
C LEU A 192 0.27 1.08 -8.39
N HIS A 193 0.14 2.31 -8.87
CA HIS A 193 0.60 2.75 -10.18
C HIS A 193 1.92 3.50 -10.03
N TYR A 194 3.00 2.94 -10.57
CA TYR A 194 4.36 3.47 -10.46
C TYR A 194 4.66 4.39 -11.64
N LYS A 195 5.05 5.64 -11.38
CA LYS A 195 5.41 6.63 -12.42
C LYS A 195 6.88 6.48 -12.84
N VAL A 196 7.23 5.32 -13.41
CA VAL A 196 8.60 4.95 -13.85
C VAL A 196 8.90 5.46 -15.26
#